data_AF-W9Z9A0-F1
#
_entry.id   AF-W9Z9A0-F1
#
_cell.length_a   1.000
_cell.length_b   1.000
_cell.length_c   1.000
_cell.angle_alpha   90.00
_cell.angle_beta   90.00
_cell.angle_gamma   90.00
#
_symmetry.space_group_name_H-M   'P 1'
#
loop_
_entity.id
_entity.type
_entity.pdbx_description
1 polymer ?
#
loop_
_entity_poly.entity_id
_entity_poly.type
_entity_poly.pdbx_seq_one_letter_code
_entity_poly.pdbx_strand_id
1 'polypeptide(L)'
;MTSQTSKLFKPIKVGALDLQHRIVLAPLTRGRADALGVPASYAADYYSQRATPGGLLITEGTFISLEASGRPFSPGIYSKEQIEAWKHVTDAVHAKGAFILCQLWALGRIAEPDLVPAVLSPGSQPFFEDDDVTRKIPDKFTVMSEADIDDFVEYYRQAALNAMEAMSESSLLNGFVSLDGSVPPSLYERTT
;
A
#
# COMPACT_ATOMS: atom_id res chain seq x y z
N MET A 1 -33.71 -10.51 12.36
CA MET A 1 -32.59 -10.99 11.52
C MET A 1 -31.74 -11.93 12.36
N THR A 2 -31.76 -13.21 12.04
CA THR A 2 -30.94 -14.27 12.63
C THR A 2 -29.49 -14.13 12.10
N SER A 3 -28.41 -14.26 12.86
CA SER A 3 -28.24 -14.75 14.22
C SER A 3 -27.04 -14.07 14.91
N GLN A 4 -27.15 -13.88 16.23
CA GLN A 4 -26.03 -13.57 17.14
C GLN A 4 -25.01 -14.73 17.26
N THR A 5 -24.93 -15.67 16.29
CA THR A 5 -24.09 -16.88 16.39
C THR A 5 -22.92 -16.95 15.40
N SER A 6 -22.84 -16.08 14.39
CA SER A 6 -21.69 -16.07 13.47
C SER A 6 -20.42 -15.56 14.16
N LYS A 7 -19.29 -16.25 13.94
CA LYS A 7 -17.97 -15.78 14.41
C LYS A 7 -17.57 -14.45 13.76
N LEU A 8 -18.15 -14.10 12.61
CA LEU A 8 -17.84 -12.86 11.89
C LEU A 8 -18.16 -11.61 12.72
N PHE A 9 -19.18 -11.64 13.56
CA PHE A 9 -19.61 -10.51 14.39
C PHE A 9 -19.13 -10.63 15.85
N LYS A 10 -18.15 -11.50 16.11
CA LYS A 10 -17.52 -11.63 17.43
C LYS A 10 -16.21 -10.85 17.48
N PRO A 11 -15.93 -10.15 18.59
CA PRO A 11 -14.67 -9.47 18.78
C PRO A 11 -13.45 -10.37 18.61
N ILE A 12 -12.34 -9.76 18.25
CA ILE A 12 -11.03 -10.41 18.14
C ILE A 12 -9.92 -9.37 18.36
N LYS A 13 -8.87 -9.78 19.05
CA LYS A 13 -7.64 -8.98 19.15
C LYS A 13 -6.70 -9.33 18.00
N VAL A 14 -6.23 -8.31 17.28
CA VAL A 14 -5.27 -8.44 16.17
C VAL A 14 -4.09 -7.52 16.48
N GLY A 15 -2.97 -8.10 16.94
CA GLY A 15 -1.83 -7.31 17.42
C GLY A 15 -2.24 -6.40 18.58
N ALA A 16 -2.14 -5.08 18.36
CA ALA A 16 -2.57 -4.06 19.33
C ALA A 16 -4.03 -3.60 19.15
N LEU A 17 -4.74 -4.10 18.13
CA LEU A 17 -6.09 -3.66 17.78
C LEU A 17 -7.15 -4.57 18.41
N ASP A 18 -8.09 -3.99 19.14
CA ASP A 18 -9.26 -4.69 19.67
C ASP A 18 -10.46 -4.47 18.73
N LEU A 19 -10.66 -5.40 17.80
CA LEU A 19 -11.73 -5.32 16.80
C LEU A 19 -13.05 -5.82 17.38
N GLN A 20 -14.16 -5.16 17.06
CA GLN A 20 -15.51 -5.58 17.47
C GLN A 20 -16.10 -6.65 16.55
N HIS A 21 -15.57 -6.80 15.34
CA HIS A 21 -15.94 -7.84 14.39
C HIS A 21 -14.77 -8.24 13.50
N ARG A 22 -14.95 -9.31 12.72
CA ARG A 22 -13.91 -9.94 11.88
C ARG A 22 -14.04 -9.63 10.39
N ILE A 23 -14.94 -8.72 10.04
CA ILE A 23 -15.11 -8.21 8.68
C ILE A 23 -14.08 -7.09 8.47
N VAL A 24 -13.27 -7.20 7.42
CA VAL A 24 -12.18 -6.28 7.09
C VAL A 24 -12.38 -5.77 5.66
N LEU A 25 -12.15 -4.48 5.42
CA LEU A 25 -12.01 -3.98 4.06
C LEU A 25 -10.60 -4.34 3.56
N ALA A 26 -10.54 -5.25 2.60
CA ALA A 26 -9.29 -5.60 1.91
C ALA A 26 -8.71 -4.38 1.16
N PRO A 27 -7.39 -4.36 0.87
CA PRO A 27 -6.81 -3.33 0.03
C PRO A 27 -7.38 -3.37 -1.39
N LEU A 28 -7.85 -2.24 -1.90
CA LEU A 28 -8.50 -2.15 -3.21
C LEU A 28 -7.98 -0.91 -3.97
N THR A 29 -7.02 -1.08 -4.86
CA THR A 29 -6.51 0.02 -5.71
C THR A 29 -7.61 0.67 -6.53
N ARG A 30 -7.79 1.99 -6.37
CA ARG A 30 -8.92 2.71 -6.98
C ARG A 30 -8.54 3.56 -8.18
N GLY A 31 -7.27 3.93 -8.33
CA GLY A 31 -6.78 4.77 -9.44
C GLY A 31 -7.41 6.16 -9.40
N ARG A 32 -7.34 6.79 -8.23
CA ARG A 32 -8.16 7.94 -7.85
C ARG A 32 -7.42 9.04 -7.08
N ALA A 33 -6.13 8.84 -6.82
CA ALA A 33 -5.25 9.91 -6.39
C ALA A 33 -5.01 10.92 -7.54
N ASP A 34 -4.45 12.07 -7.24
CA ASP A 34 -4.04 13.02 -8.27
C ASP A 34 -2.76 12.56 -9.01
N ALA A 35 -2.27 13.39 -9.93
CA ALA A 35 -1.07 13.11 -10.72
C ALA A 35 0.22 13.04 -9.88
N LEU A 36 0.21 13.55 -8.64
CA LEU A 36 1.32 13.50 -7.69
C LEU A 36 1.14 12.38 -6.65
N GLY A 37 0.11 11.54 -6.81
CA GLY A 37 -0.20 10.47 -5.87
C GLY A 37 -0.75 10.97 -4.53
N VAL A 38 -1.27 12.20 -4.46
CA VAL A 38 -1.96 12.69 -3.26
C VAL A 38 -3.39 12.13 -3.27
N PRO A 39 -3.84 11.47 -2.17
CA PRO A 39 -5.23 11.06 -2.02
C PRO A 39 -6.19 12.23 -2.29
N ALA A 40 -7.18 12.02 -3.17
CA ALA A 40 -8.18 13.03 -3.46
C ALA A 40 -9.07 13.31 -2.24
N SER A 41 -9.66 14.51 -2.16
CA SER A 41 -10.48 14.94 -1.02
C SER A 41 -11.63 13.99 -0.67
N TYR A 42 -12.24 13.34 -1.66
CA TYR A 42 -13.33 12.36 -1.44
C TYR A 42 -12.84 11.02 -0.87
N ALA A 43 -11.52 10.78 -0.77
CA ALA A 43 -11.00 9.55 -0.19
C ALA A 43 -11.46 9.40 1.27
N ALA A 44 -11.53 10.50 2.02
CA ALA A 44 -12.04 10.50 3.39
C ALA A 44 -13.48 9.99 3.46
N ASP A 45 -14.36 10.49 2.58
CA ASP A 45 -15.74 10.00 2.48
C ASP A 45 -15.79 8.52 2.08
N TYR A 46 -14.95 8.11 1.13
CA TYR A 46 -14.89 6.74 0.65
C TYR A 46 -14.56 5.73 1.76
N TYR A 47 -13.53 6.02 2.57
CA TYR A 47 -13.14 5.15 3.69
C TYR A 47 -14.11 5.30 4.88
N SER A 48 -14.57 6.51 5.21
CA SER A 48 -15.51 6.74 6.32
C SER A 48 -16.85 6.02 6.12
N GLN A 49 -17.35 5.93 4.88
CA GLN A 49 -18.56 5.16 4.56
C GLN A 49 -18.43 3.65 4.81
N ARG A 50 -17.19 3.13 4.87
CA ARG A 50 -16.89 1.71 5.12
C ARG A 50 -16.44 1.45 6.55
N ALA A 51 -16.24 2.50 7.33
CA ALA A 51 -15.85 2.45 8.71
C ALA A 51 -17.05 2.17 9.63
N THR A 52 -16.95 1.08 10.36
CA THR A 52 -17.90 0.66 11.41
C THR A 52 -17.17 0.56 12.74
N PRO A 53 -17.83 0.80 13.89
CA PRO A 53 -17.18 0.74 15.20
C PRO A 53 -16.40 -0.57 15.41
N GLY A 54 -15.12 -0.46 15.77
CA GLY A 54 -14.19 -1.57 15.93
C GLY A 54 -13.93 -2.41 14.67
N GLY A 55 -14.23 -1.88 13.48
CA GLY A 55 -13.88 -2.48 12.20
C GLY A 55 -12.44 -2.14 11.78
N LEU A 56 -11.88 -2.95 10.87
CA LEU A 56 -10.55 -2.73 10.31
C LEU A 56 -10.64 -2.49 8.80
N LEU A 57 -9.98 -1.44 8.34
CA LEU A 57 -9.81 -1.12 6.93
C LEU A 57 -8.33 -1.21 6.56
N ILE A 58 -8.03 -1.63 5.35
CA ILE A 58 -6.69 -1.56 4.76
C ILE A 58 -6.78 -0.62 3.56
N THR A 59 -5.87 0.35 3.47
CA THR A 59 -5.84 1.29 2.35
C THR A 59 -5.63 0.56 1.02
N GLU A 60 -5.91 1.23 -0.08
CA GLU A 60 -5.33 0.86 -1.36
C GLU A 60 -3.79 0.84 -1.33
N GLY A 61 -3.18 0.15 -2.31
CA GLY A 61 -1.74 0.08 -2.45
C GLY A 61 -1.14 1.48 -2.51
N THR A 62 -0.25 1.78 -1.55
CA THR A 62 0.29 3.11 -1.33
C THR A 62 1.80 3.08 -1.50
N PHE A 63 2.31 3.84 -2.47
CA PHE A 63 3.71 3.78 -2.86
C PHE A 63 4.64 4.35 -1.80
N ILE A 64 5.75 3.63 -1.60
CA ILE A 64 6.79 3.98 -0.61
C ILE A 64 7.78 5.02 -1.11
N SER A 65 7.91 5.19 -2.42
CA SER A 65 8.78 6.16 -3.09
C SER A 65 8.33 6.36 -4.55
N LEU A 66 8.95 7.30 -5.25
CA LEU A 66 8.73 7.49 -6.69
C LEU A 66 9.31 6.29 -7.48
N GLU A 67 10.46 5.77 -7.06
CA GLU A 67 11.16 4.63 -7.65
C GLU A 67 10.38 3.32 -7.52
N ALA A 68 9.61 3.18 -6.43
CA ALA A 68 8.77 2.02 -6.18
C ALA A 68 7.37 2.13 -6.83
N SER A 69 7.06 3.26 -7.46
CA SER A 69 5.76 3.53 -8.07
C SER A 69 5.58 2.87 -9.44
N GLY A 70 4.91 3.52 -10.38
CA GLY A 70 4.71 3.03 -11.75
C GLY A 70 3.28 2.63 -12.09
N ARG A 71 2.29 3.13 -11.35
CA ARG A 71 0.87 3.01 -11.71
C ARG A 71 0.18 4.37 -11.60
N PRO A 72 -0.55 4.81 -12.63
CA PRO A 72 -1.19 6.12 -12.61
C PRO A 72 -2.26 6.19 -11.52
N PHE A 73 -2.37 7.38 -10.90
CA PHE A 73 -3.41 7.73 -9.94
C PHE A 73 -3.49 6.82 -8.70
N SER A 74 -2.42 6.10 -8.38
CA SER A 74 -2.30 5.36 -7.11
C SER A 74 -1.59 6.24 -6.09
N PRO A 75 -2.02 6.23 -4.81
CA PRO A 75 -1.47 7.15 -3.82
C PRO A 75 -0.05 6.79 -3.40
N GLY A 76 0.67 7.77 -2.87
CA GLY A 76 1.97 7.60 -2.19
C GLY A 76 1.91 7.92 -0.70
N ILE A 77 3.00 7.67 0.01
CA ILE A 77 3.24 8.08 1.40
C ILE A 77 4.70 8.50 1.64
N TYR A 78 5.28 9.22 0.67
CA TYR A 78 6.67 9.68 0.70
C TYR A 78 6.81 11.21 0.65
N SER A 79 5.74 11.94 0.33
CA SER A 79 5.71 13.41 0.37
C SER A 79 4.88 13.93 1.55
N LYS A 80 5.12 15.19 1.96
CA LYS A 80 4.35 15.82 3.04
C LYS A 80 2.87 15.97 2.68
N GLU A 81 2.58 16.34 1.44
CA GLU A 81 1.23 16.52 0.92
C GLU A 81 0.44 15.20 0.96
N GLN A 82 1.11 14.09 0.63
CA GLN A 82 0.54 12.75 0.73
C GLN A 82 0.24 12.38 2.20
N ILE A 83 1.18 12.63 3.11
CA ILE A 83 1.02 12.38 4.56
C ILE A 83 -0.18 13.16 5.11
N GLU A 84 -0.28 14.46 4.82
CA GLU A 84 -1.39 15.31 5.30
C GLU A 84 -2.74 14.88 4.72
N ALA A 85 -2.79 14.52 3.44
CA ALA A 85 -4.01 14.00 2.84
C ALA A 85 -4.45 12.67 3.47
N TRP A 86 -3.51 11.79 3.79
CA TRP A 86 -3.80 10.55 4.52
C TRP A 86 -4.27 10.81 5.95
N LYS A 87 -3.72 11.80 6.67
CA LYS A 87 -4.23 12.19 8.01
C LYS A 87 -5.72 12.52 7.97
N HIS A 88 -6.18 13.27 6.97
CA HIS A 88 -7.60 13.57 6.81
C HIS A 88 -8.46 12.32 6.57
N VAL A 89 -7.96 11.34 5.82
CA VAL A 89 -8.64 10.05 5.63
C VAL A 89 -8.71 9.27 6.94
N THR A 90 -7.59 9.17 7.65
CA THR A 90 -7.47 8.49 8.93
C THR A 90 -8.41 9.08 9.97
N ASP A 91 -8.43 10.41 10.12
CA ASP A 91 -9.32 11.13 11.05
C ASP A 91 -10.79 10.79 10.78
N ALA A 92 -11.20 10.73 9.52
CA ALA A 92 -12.57 10.41 9.14
C ALA A 92 -12.97 8.94 9.44
N VAL A 93 -12.00 8.03 9.46
CA VAL A 93 -12.18 6.62 9.86
C VAL A 93 -12.20 6.49 11.39
N HIS A 94 -11.26 7.12 12.08
CA HIS A 94 -11.18 7.11 13.55
C HIS A 94 -12.41 7.78 14.19
N ALA A 95 -12.96 8.83 13.56
CA ALA A 95 -14.23 9.45 13.98
C ALA A 95 -15.43 8.47 13.97
N LYS A 96 -15.34 7.36 13.23
CA LYS A 96 -16.33 6.26 13.23
C LYS A 96 -16.00 5.14 14.23
N GLY A 97 -14.90 5.28 14.98
CA GLY A 97 -14.39 4.28 15.91
C GLY A 97 -13.82 3.04 15.23
N ALA A 98 -13.42 3.14 13.96
CA ALA A 98 -12.79 2.06 13.21
C ALA A 98 -11.28 2.30 13.11
N PHE A 99 -10.53 1.27 12.75
CA PHE A 99 -9.09 1.31 12.52
C PHE A 99 -8.78 1.28 11.02
N ILE A 100 -7.68 1.91 10.61
CA ILE A 100 -7.16 1.82 9.24
C ILE A 100 -5.66 1.53 9.23
N LEU A 101 -5.21 0.67 8.32
CA LEU A 101 -3.80 0.32 8.10
C LEU A 101 -3.37 0.66 6.69
N CYS A 102 -2.13 1.11 6.53
CA CYS A 102 -1.55 1.43 5.23
C CYS A 102 -0.90 0.18 4.60
N GLN A 103 -1.32 -0.15 3.36
CA GLN A 103 -0.62 -1.13 2.54
C GLN A 103 0.54 -0.45 1.82
N LEU A 104 1.77 -0.68 2.29
CA LEU A 104 2.97 -0.17 1.64
C LEU A 104 3.27 -1.00 0.40
N TRP A 105 3.57 -0.31 -0.69
CA TRP A 105 3.60 -0.92 -2.02
C TRP A 105 4.81 -0.53 -2.84
N ALA A 106 5.37 -1.52 -3.53
CA ALA A 106 6.39 -1.37 -4.55
C ALA A 106 6.03 -2.28 -5.74
N LEU A 107 5.93 -1.73 -6.96
CA LEU A 107 5.57 -2.53 -8.14
C LEU A 107 6.73 -3.40 -8.63
N GLY A 108 7.94 -2.85 -8.59
CA GLY A 108 9.09 -3.47 -9.24
C GLY A 108 8.86 -3.65 -10.74
N ARG A 109 9.04 -4.86 -11.24
CA ARG A 109 9.06 -5.16 -12.68
C ARG A 109 7.75 -4.93 -13.46
N ILE A 110 6.63 -4.71 -12.76
CA ILE A 110 5.33 -4.39 -13.38
C ILE A 110 5.07 -2.88 -13.45
N ALA A 111 6.03 -2.05 -13.03
CA ALA A 111 5.93 -0.60 -13.14
C ALA A 111 5.83 -0.15 -14.61
N GLU A 112 4.94 0.80 -14.88
CA GLU A 112 4.87 1.47 -16.17
C GLU A 112 6.15 2.30 -16.39
N PRO A 113 6.95 1.99 -17.44
CA PRO A 113 8.26 2.61 -17.64
C PRO A 113 8.22 4.13 -17.71
N ASP A 114 7.17 4.72 -18.26
CA ASP A 114 7.06 6.17 -18.43
C ASP A 114 6.81 6.92 -17.11
N LEU A 115 6.39 6.21 -16.06
CA LEU A 115 6.06 6.79 -14.76
C LEU A 115 7.19 6.70 -13.74
N VAL A 116 8.27 5.97 -14.06
CA VAL A 116 9.40 5.76 -13.15
C VAL A 116 10.74 6.12 -13.81
N PRO A 117 11.77 6.44 -13.00
CA PRO A 117 13.13 6.61 -13.50
C PRO A 117 13.69 5.31 -14.10
N ALA A 118 13.42 4.18 -13.44
CA ALA A 118 13.82 2.84 -13.87
C ALA A 118 12.76 1.81 -13.44
N VAL A 119 12.57 0.77 -14.23
CA VAL A 119 11.76 -0.40 -13.86
C VAL A 119 12.68 -1.41 -13.19
N LEU A 120 12.63 -1.48 -11.86
CA LEU A 120 13.56 -2.27 -11.06
C LEU A 120 13.04 -3.69 -10.81
N SER A 121 13.92 -4.69 -10.97
CA SER A 121 13.59 -6.11 -10.77
C SER A 121 14.74 -6.83 -10.06
N PRO A 122 14.46 -7.79 -9.14
CA PRO A 122 15.52 -8.59 -8.52
C PRO A 122 16.20 -9.58 -9.48
N GLY A 123 15.64 -9.80 -10.68
CA GLY A 123 16.18 -10.70 -11.71
C GLY A 123 16.00 -10.13 -13.12
N SER A 124 16.67 -10.75 -14.10
CA SER A 124 16.74 -10.22 -15.47
C SER A 124 15.47 -10.43 -16.30
N GLN A 125 14.46 -11.10 -15.74
CA GLN A 125 13.19 -11.42 -16.38
C GLN A 125 12.21 -10.24 -16.31
N PRO A 126 11.94 -9.54 -17.44
CA PRO A 126 10.94 -8.48 -17.48
C PRO A 126 9.53 -9.07 -17.38
N PHE A 127 8.57 -8.22 -17.04
CA PHE A 127 7.16 -8.57 -17.16
C PHE A 127 6.66 -8.21 -18.57
N PHE A 128 5.99 -9.16 -19.20
CA PHE A 128 5.26 -8.94 -20.45
C PHE A 128 3.79 -9.26 -20.17
N GLU A 129 2.88 -8.40 -20.61
CA GLU A 129 1.46 -8.77 -20.64
C GLU A 129 1.28 -9.90 -21.66
N ASP A 130 0.35 -10.84 -21.39
CA ASP A 130 0.19 -12.08 -22.15
C ASP A 130 -0.09 -11.85 -23.66
N ASP A 131 -0.52 -10.64 -24.03
CA ASP A 131 -0.84 -10.23 -25.41
C ASP A 131 0.24 -9.36 -26.09
N ASP A 132 1.38 -9.09 -25.43
CA ASP A 132 2.48 -8.35 -26.06
C ASP A 132 3.23 -9.23 -27.07
N VAL A 133 2.74 -9.19 -28.31
CA VAL A 133 3.34 -9.86 -29.48
C VAL A 133 4.74 -9.35 -29.83
N THR A 134 5.21 -8.25 -29.21
CA THR A 134 6.52 -7.67 -29.51
C THR A 134 7.60 -8.00 -28.49
N ARG A 135 7.25 -8.54 -27.30
CA ARG A 135 8.16 -8.95 -26.20
C ARG A 135 9.47 -8.15 -26.15
N LYS A 136 9.37 -6.82 -26.11
CA LYS A 136 10.54 -5.95 -25.99
C LYS A 136 10.78 -5.60 -24.54
N ILE A 137 11.97 -5.92 -24.05
CA ILE A 137 12.40 -5.46 -22.72
C ILE A 137 12.21 -3.95 -22.67
N PRO A 138 11.49 -3.41 -21.68
CA PRO A 138 11.33 -1.96 -21.55
C PRO A 138 12.68 -1.27 -21.48
N ASP A 139 12.85 -0.14 -22.17
CA ASP A 139 14.14 0.59 -22.26
C ASP A 139 14.70 0.97 -20.88
N LYS A 140 13.84 1.11 -19.88
CA LYS A 140 14.17 1.46 -18.50
C LYS A 140 14.30 0.27 -17.55
N PHE A 141 14.16 -0.97 -18.04
CA PHE A 141 14.25 -2.16 -17.21
C PHE A 141 15.68 -2.38 -16.71
N THR A 142 15.83 -2.49 -15.39
CA THR A 142 17.13 -2.62 -14.72
C THR A 142 17.06 -3.70 -13.65
N VAL A 143 18.06 -4.58 -13.64
CA VAL A 143 18.25 -5.55 -12.56
C VAL A 143 18.84 -4.83 -11.36
N MET A 144 18.20 -4.98 -10.19
CA MET A 144 18.63 -4.35 -8.95
C MET A 144 20.02 -4.84 -8.53
N SER A 145 20.91 -3.87 -8.33
CA SER A 145 22.15 -4.03 -7.58
C SER A 145 21.87 -4.21 -6.08
N GLU A 146 22.92 -4.48 -5.29
CA GLU A 146 22.78 -4.52 -3.82
C GLU A 146 22.40 -3.15 -3.25
N ALA A 147 22.98 -2.08 -3.78
CA ALA A 147 22.64 -0.72 -3.37
C ALA A 147 21.16 -0.38 -3.62
N ASP A 148 20.59 -0.84 -4.74
CA ASP A 148 19.16 -0.64 -5.01
C ASP A 148 18.27 -1.35 -3.97
N ILE A 149 18.72 -2.48 -3.42
CA ILE A 149 17.99 -3.16 -2.33
C ILE A 149 18.05 -2.32 -1.07
N ASP A 150 19.23 -1.83 -0.72
CA ASP A 150 19.44 -1.01 0.48
C ASP A 150 18.58 0.25 0.41
N ASP A 151 18.50 0.89 -0.77
CA ASP A 151 17.60 2.01 -1.02
C ASP A 151 16.13 1.61 -0.83
N PHE A 152 15.70 0.45 -1.33
CA PHE A 152 14.31 -0.03 -1.14
C PHE A 152 13.99 -0.35 0.31
N VAL A 153 14.94 -0.92 1.06
CA VAL A 153 14.80 -1.12 2.51
C VAL A 153 14.59 0.22 3.20
N GLU A 154 15.36 1.24 2.82
CA GLU A 154 15.22 2.58 3.36
C GLU A 154 13.90 3.25 2.94
N TYR A 155 13.44 3.07 1.70
CA TYR A 155 12.13 3.54 1.25
C TYR A 155 11.00 2.92 2.07
N TYR A 156 11.03 1.61 2.30
CA TYR A 156 10.06 0.94 3.17
C TYR A 156 10.13 1.46 4.60
N ARG A 157 11.33 1.65 5.16
CA ARG A 157 11.54 2.19 6.51
C ARG A 157 10.93 3.58 6.64
N GLN A 158 11.23 4.48 5.70
CA GLN A 158 10.74 5.86 5.75
C GLN A 158 9.24 5.93 5.49
N ALA A 159 8.71 5.16 4.53
CA ALA A 159 7.29 5.07 4.28
C ALA A 159 6.51 4.51 5.48
N ALA A 160 7.09 3.56 6.23
CA ALA A 160 6.51 3.08 7.48
C ALA A 160 6.42 4.19 8.55
N LEU A 161 7.46 5.01 8.70
CA LEU A 161 7.43 6.16 9.61
C LEU A 161 6.39 7.20 9.18
N ASN A 162 6.32 7.50 7.89
CA ASN A 162 5.34 8.43 7.32
C ASN A 162 3.91 7.89 7.50
N ALA A 163 3.70 6.59 7.31
CA ALA A 163 2.42 5.93 7.57
C ALA A 163 2.09 5.96 9.07
N MET A 164 3.05 5.76 9.97
CA MET A 164 2.82 5.95 11.40
C MET A 164 2.38 7.38 11.72
N GLU A 165 2.98 8.38 11.09
CA GLU A 165 2.58 9.79 11.24
C GLU A 165 1.17 10.05 10.68
N ALA A 166 0.83 9.46 9.54
CA ALA A 166 -0.45 9.67 8.88
C ALA A 166 -1.61 8.85 9.47
N MET A 167 -1.30 7.70 10.06
CA MET A 167 -2.26 6.70 10.54
C MET A 167 -2.33 6.64 12.07
N SER A 168 -1.55 7.44 12.79
CA SER A 168 -1.50 7.36 14.26
C SER A 168 -2.87 7.63 14.87
N GLU A 169 -3.35 6.66 15.64
CA GLU A 169 -4.30 6.87 16.71
C GLU A 169 -3.63 7.76 17.77
N SER A 170 -4.27 8.86 18.18
CA SER A 170 -3.76 9.73 19.27
C SER A 170 -3.50 8.99 20.61
N SER A 171 -3.84 7.69 20.70
CA SER A 171 -3.69 6.84 21.87
C SER A 171 -2.93 5.51 21.66
N LEU A 172 -2.52 5.16 20.43
CA LEU A 172 -1.78 3.92 20.16
C LEU A 172 -0.59 4.18 19.22
N LEU A 173 0.58 4.39 19.81
CA LEU A 173 1.87 4.20 19.14
C LEU A 173 1.95 2.72 18.73
N ASN A 174 1.51 2.36 17.51
CA ASN A 174 1.90 1.18 16.73
C ASN A 174 1.13 1.19 15.40
N GLY A 175 1.61 1.93 14.40
CA GLY A 175 1.13 1.77 13.03
C GLY A 175 1.54 0.40 12.50
N PHE A 176 0.60 -0.39 11.99
CA PHE A 176 0.92 -1.66 11.33
C PHE A 176 1.06 -1.44 9.82
N VAL A 177 2.14 -1.97 9.28
CA VAL A 177 2.47 -1.94 7.85
C VAL A 177 2.25 -3.33 7.29
N SER A 178 1.49 -3.42 6.20
CA SER A 178 1.45 -4.65 5.39
C SER A 178 2.31 -4.45 4.15
N LEU A 179 3.29 -5.34 3.97
CA LEU A 179 4.11 -5.42 2.75
C LEU A 179 3.42 -6.35 1.75
N ASP A 180 3.28 -5.92 0.51
CA ASP A 180 2.96 -6.81 -0.62
C ASP A 180 4.26 -7.18 -1.34
N GLY A 181 4.52 -8.47 -1.54
CA GLY A 181 5.83 -8.93 -1.99
C GLY A 181 5.97 -10.44 -2.10
N SER A 182 5.03 -11.14 -2.74
CA SER A 182 5.26 -12.53 -3.15
C SER A 182 5.83 -12.57 -4.57
N VAL A 183 7.16 -12.48 -4.69
CA VAL A 183 7.85 -12.80 -5.95
C VAL A 183 8.19 -14.29 -5.94
N PRO A 184 7.72 -15.12 -6.90
CA PRO A 184 8.06 -16.54 -6.94
C PRO A 184 9.58 -16.77 -7.08
N PRO A 185 10.14 -17.84 -6.48
CA PRO A 185 11.58 -18.17 -6.55
C PRO A 185 12.15 -18.21 -7.97
N SER A 186 11.34 -18.60 -8.95
CA SER A 186 11.73 -18.68 -10.37
C SER A 186 12.10 -17.34 -11.01
N LEU A 187 11.85 -16.22 -10.32
CA LEU A 187 12.10 -14.88 -10.81
C LEU A 187 13.32 -14.23 -10.15
N TYR A 188 13.96 -14.93 -9.22
CA TYR A 188 15.22 -14.54 -8.62
C TYR A 188 16.36 -15.22 -9.37
N GLU A 189 17.32 -14.43 -9.84
CA GLU A 189 18.51 -14.92 -10.54
C GLU A 189 19.78 -14.43 -9.82
N ARG A 190 19.82 -14.51 -8.49
CA ARG A 190 21.00 -14.12 -7.71
C ARG A 190 21.90 -15.30 -7.43
N THR A 191 23.16 -15.18 -7.84
CA THR A 191 24.26 -16.01 -7.33
C THR A 191 24.86 -15.32 -6.10
N THR A 192 25.19 -16.12 -5.08
CA THR A 192 25.81 -15.72 -3.81
C THR A 192 27.01 -14.79 -3.97
#